data_AF-A0A1I0D818-F1
#
_entry.id   AF-A0A1I0D818-F1
#
_cell.length_a   1.000
_cell.length_b   1.000
_cell.length_c   1.000
_cell.angle_alpha   90.00
_cell.angle_beta   90.00
_cell.angle_gamma   90.00
#
_symmetry.space_group_name_H-M   'P 1'
#
loop_
_entity.id
_entity.type
_entity.pdbx_description
1 polymer ?
#
loop_
_entity_poly.entity_id
_entity_poly.type
_entity_poly.pdbx_seq_one_letter_code
_entity_poly.pdbx_strand_id
1 'polypeptide(L)'
;MEEIKIKNLIIGFGKAGKTLAADLAKHGESVILAEESNLMYGGTCINIGCIPSKKLIAEGEQRQYQSDKTEAFGAAMESKTKLVEALRNANYHKVADAPDVEVMNAQASFVDAHTVMLKSRDKETLVTAERIFINTGTTANRLNIEGADGPRIYYSTEMLSLARCPERLVIVGGGYISLEFACMYQAFGSKVTILEAGDIFLAREDRDIADEMLCTLNAKGIDVVTKARTERFVHHAAGTTVVTSQGRFEADAVLVGIGRHPNTQALQLDKAGIQVDERGYIVTDDYLKAAPNIWAMGDVAGSPQFTYISLDDYRIVADQFFGDGSRTRNNRGAVATSVFTTPPLSHIGMTEQQAAASGYPFITKRLPANTIPKAKVLGLTDGLLKAVINPETDEVLGVTLFCAESHELINLFKIVIDNHIPASYVRTMIFTHPTMAEGLNDLFA
;
A
#
# COMPACT_ATOMS: atom_id res chain seq x y z
N MET A 1 -13.88 -35.60 -9.39
CA MET A 1 -12.91 -34.57 -9.75
C MET A 1 -13.29 -34.10 -11.13
N GLU A 2 -13.63 -32.82 -11.27
CA GLU A 2 -14.01 -32.23 -12.55
C GLU A 2 -12.76 -31.76 -13.28
N GLU A 3 -12.76 -31.81 -14.61
CA GLU A 3 -11.66 -31.33 -15.44
C GLU A 3 -12.18 -30.25 -16.40
N ILE A 4 -11.50 -29.10 -16.42
CA ILE A 4 -11.84 -27.97 -17.29
C ILE A 4 -10.62 -27.58 -18.10
N LYS A 5 -10.84 -27.27 -19.38
CA LYS A 5 -9.83 -26.65 -20.26
C LYS A 5 -10.26 -25.21 -20.54
N ILE A 6 -9.35 -24.27 -20.35
CA ILE A 6 -9.62 -22.84 -20.50
C ILE A 6 -8.45 -22.14 -21.21
N LYS A 7 -8.70 -21.00 -21.84
CA LYS A 7 -7.61 -20.20 -22.41
C LYS A 7 -6.81 -19.51 -21.31
N ASN A 8 -7.50 -18.88 -20.35
CA ASN A 8 -6.88 -18.06 -19.33
C ASN A 8 -7.31 -18.48 -17.92
N LEU A 9 -6.34 -18.70 -17.05
CA LEU A 9 -6.56 -18.86 -15.61
C LEU A 9 -5.86 -17.71 -14.86
N ILE A 10 -6.61 -16.99 -14.05
CA ILE A 10 -6.11 -15.93 -13.17
C ILE A 10 -6.26 -16.40 -11.72
N ILE A 11 -5.18 -16.33 -10.95
CA ILE A 11 -5.14 -16.75 -9.55
C ILE A 11 -5.03 -15.52 -8.65
N GLY A 12 -6.13 -15.14 -8.01
CA GLY A 12 -6.25 -14.01 -7.09
C GLY A 12 -7.00 -12.82 -7.67
N PHE A 13 -7.91 -12.24 -6.88
CA PHE A 13 -8.75 -11.10 -7.24
C PHE A 13 -8.06 -9.74 -7.00
N GLY A 14 -6.73 -9.69 -7.08
CA GLY A 14 -5.95 -8.47 -6.93
C GLY A 14 -6.22 -7.45 -8.06
N LYS A 15 -5.58 -6.27 -7.97
CA LYS A 15 -5.82 -5.17 -8.93
C LYS A 15 -5.46 -5.57 -10.36
N ALA A 16 -4.31 -6.22 -10.58
CA ALA A 16 -3.93 -6.72 -11.90
C ALA A 16 -4.92 -7.80 -12.37
N GLY A 17 -5.13 -8.83 -11.56
CA GLY A 17 -5.91 -10.02 -11.92
C GLY A 17 -7.34 -9.67 -12.35
N LYS A 18 -8.07 -8.89 -11.55
CA LYS A 18 -9.45 -8.51 -11.90
C LYS A 18 -9.54 -7.59 -13.11
N THR A 19 -8.50 -6.77 -13.36
CA THR A 19 -8.48 -5.87 -14.51
C THR A 19 -8.18 -6.65 -15.78
N LEU A 20 -7.21 -7.57 -15.71
CA LEU A 20 -6.86 -8.47 -16.81
C LEU A 20 -8.02 -9.41 -17.17
N ALA A 21 -8.70 -9.98 -16.18
CA ALA A 21 -9.87 -10.84 -16.41
C ALA A 21 -10.94 -10.15 -17.26
N ALA A 22 -11.32 -8.94 -16.84
CA ALA A 22 -12.31 -8.13 -17.55
C ALA A 22 -11.83 -7.69 -18.95
N ASP A 23 -10.52 -7.53 -19.15
CA ASP A 23 -9.95 -7.11 -20.43
C ASP A 23 -9.83 -8.28 -21.43
N LEU A 24 -9.38 -9.45 -20.98
CA LEU A 24 -9.38 -10.68 -21.79
C LEU A 24 -10.80 -11.03 -22.26
N ALA A 25 -11.79 -10.93 -21.37
CA ALA A 25 -13.20 -11.15 -21.70
C ALA A 25 -13.72 -10.20 -22.79
N LYS A 26 -13.33 -8.91 -22.74
CA LYS A 26 -13.67 -7.94 -23.79
C LYS A 26 -13.06 -8.27 -25.14
N HIS A 27 -11.94 -9.00 -25.15
CA HIS A 27 -11.30 -9.53 -26.36
C HIS A 27 -11.85 -10.92 -26.76
N GLY A 28 -12.98 -11.35 -26.18
CA GLY A 28 -13.67 -12.59 -26.53
C GLY A 28 -12.93 -13.85 -26.07
N GLU A 29 -12.10 -13.72 -25.03
CA GLU A 29 -11.34 -14.85 -24.51
C GLU A 29 -11.98 -15.42 -23.24
N SER A 30 -11.98 -16.75 -23.14
CA SER A 30 -12.50 -17.44 -21.96
C SER A 30 -11.54 -17.32 -20.77
N VAL A 31 -12.10 -17.04 -19.60
CA VAL A 31 -11.33 -16.77 -18.36
C VAL A 31 -11.95 -17.51 -17.18
N ILE A 32 -11.10 -18.15 -16.38
CA ILE A 32 -11.43 -18.49 -14.99
C ILE A 32 -10.62 -17.58 -14.08
N LEU A 33 -11.28 -16.86 -13.18
CA LEU A 33 -10.65 -16.16 -12.07
C LEU A 33 -10.91 -16.94 -10.77
N ALA A 34 -9.86 -17.54 -10.22
CA ALA A 34 -9.91 -18.23 -8.94
C ALA A 34 -9.55 -17.26 -7.79
N GLU A 35 -10.42 -17.15 -6.80
CA GLU A 35 -10.19 -16.39 -5.57
C GLU A 35 -10.49 -17.27 -4.36
N GLU A 36 -9.59 -17.30 -3.38
CA GLU A 36 -9.71 -18.20 -2.22
C GLU A 36 -10.93 -17.86 -1.36
N SER A 37 -11.27 -16.57 -1.22
CA SER A 37 -12.31 -16.11 -0.31
C SER A 37 -13.32 -15.20 -0.98
N ASN A 38 -14.61 -15.50 -0.82
CA ASN A 38 -15.69 -14.61 -1.26
C ASN A 38 -15.70 -13.26 -0.52
N LEU A 39 -15.04 -13.16 0.65
CA LEU A 39 -14.85 -11.91 1.36
C LEU A 39 -13.74 -11.04 0.75
N MET A 40 -13.00 -11.57 -0.23
CA MET A 40 -11.84 -10.93 -0.86
C MET A 40 -12.07 -10.57 -2.33
N TYR A 41 -13.32 -10.57 -2.84
CA TYR A 41 -13.59 -10.03 -4.17
C TYR A 41 -13.12 -8.57 -4.28
N GLY A 42 -12.30 -8.29 -5.28
CA GLY A 42 -11.61 -7.02 -5.47
C GLY A 42 -10.21 -6.94 -4.82
N GLY A 43 -9.80 -7.95 -4.04
CA GLY A 43 -8.47 -8.14 -3.47
C GLY A 43 -8.22 -7.35 -2.18
N THR A 44 -6.96 -7.34 -1.72
CA THR A 44 -6.53 -6.65 -0.48
C THR A 44 -6.97 -5.19 -0.43
N CYS A 45 -6.77 -4.44 -1.52
CA CYS A 45 -7.01 -3.00 -1.58
C CYS A 45 -8.45 -2.62 -1.20
N ILE A 46 -9.43 -3.39 -1.68
CA ILE A 46 -10.86 -3.13 -1.44
C ILE A 46 -11.27 -3.56 -0.03
N ASN A 47 -10.78 -4.70 0.44
CA ASN A 47 -11.36 -5.38 1.60
C ASN A 47 -10.63 -5.08 2.92
N ILE A 48 -9.30 -5.00 2.89
CA ILE A 48 -8.45 -4.96 4.09
C ILE A 48 -7.24 -4.02 3.97
N GLY A 49 -7.23 -3.17 2.95
CA GLY A 49 -6.10 -2.31 2.58
C GLY A 49 -6.49 -0.85 2.40
N CYS A 50 -6.21 -0.31 1.22
CA CYS A 50 -6.29 1.13 0.94
C CYS A 50 -7.68 1.73 1.17
N ILE A 51 -8.74 1.10 0.67
CA ILE A 51 -10.10 1.65 0.79
C ILE A 51 -10.57 1.75 2.24
N PRO A 52 -10.57 0.66 3.04
CA PRO A 52 -11.03 0.74 4.42
C PRO A 52 -10.16 1.65 5.29
N SER A 53 -8.83 1.63 5.12
CA SER A 53 -7.94 2.50 5.89
C SER A 53 -8.16 3.98 5.58
N LYS A 54 -8.18 4.38 4.30
CA LYS A 54 -8.40 5.78 3.91
C LYS A 54 -9.79 6.25 4.30
N LYS A 55 -10.79 5.37 4.25
CA LYS A 55 -12.13 5.69 4.75
C LYS A 55 -12.12 5.99 6.25
N LEU A 56 -11.45 5.18 7.07
CA LEU A 56 -11.36 5.42 8.50
C LEU A 56 -10.51 6.64 8.87
N ILE A 57 -9.43 6.92 8.13
CA ILE A 57 -8.65 8.16 8.31
C ILE A 57 -9.54 9.39 8.08
N ALA A 58 -10.26 9.43 6.95
CA ALA A 58 -11.16 10.54 6.64
C ALA A 58 -12.31 10.67 7.66
N GLU A 59 -12.89 9.55 8.10
CA GLU A 59 -13.94 9.56 9.12
C GLU A 59 -13.41 10.05 10.49
N GLY A 60 -12.19 9.66 10.85
CA GLY A 60 -11.49 10.10 12.07
C GLY A 60 -11.24 11.61 12.05
N GLU A 61 -10.70 12.14 10.95
CA GLU A 61 -10.49 13.58 10.78
C GLU A 61 -11.80 14.37 10.88
N GLN A 62 -12.88 13.88 10.26
CA GLN A 62 -14.19 14.53 10.31
C GLN A 62 -14.83 14.50 11.71
N ARG A 63 -14.51 13.49 12.53
CA ARG A 63 -15.17 13.23 13.84
C ARG A 63 -14.26 13.52 15.02
N GLN A 64 -13.05 14.04 14.77
CA GLN A 64 -12.06 14.28 15.82
C GLN A 64 -12.54 15.23 16.93
N TYR A 65 -13.51 16.11 16.64
CA TYR A 65 -14.07 17.06 17.61
C TYR A 65 -15.39 16.62 18.25
N GLN A 66 -15.88 15.42 17.92
CA GLN A 66 -17.06 14.86 18.60
C GLN A 66 -16.71 14.46 20.04
N SER A 67 -17.59 14.80 20.98
CA SER A 67 -17.39 14.52 22.40
C SER A 67 -17.50 13.03 22.73
N ASP A 68 -18.43 12.31 22.08
CA ASP A 68 -18.56 10.87 22.24
C ASP A 68 -17.68 10.14 21.21
N LYS A 69 -16.48 9.77 21.66
CA LYS A 69 -15.52 9.02 20.84
C LYS A 69 -15.97 7.60 20.51
N THR A 70 -16.82 7.00 21.34
CA THR A 70 -17.33 5.65 21.11
C THR A 70 -18.33 5.65 19.97
N GLU A 71 -19.27 6.60 19.99
CA GLU A 71 -20.23 6.80 18.91
C GLU A 71 -19.52 7.14 17.60
N ALA A 72 -18.56 8.08 17.64
CA ALA A 72 -17.77 8.49 16.48
C ALA A 72 -17.07 7.31 15.79
N PHE A 73 -16.39 6.46 16.57
CA PHE A 73 -15.69 5.28 16.05
C PHE A 73 -16.67 4.22 15.51
N GLY A 74 -17.77 3.96 16.23
CA GLY A 74 -18.80 3.01 15.79
C GLY A 74 -19.42 3.41 14.44
N ALA A 75 -19.80 4.68 14.29
CA ALA A 75 -20.33 5.23 13.05
C ALA A 75 -19.31 5.15 11.89
N ALA A 76 -18.03 5.44 12.17
CA ALA A 76 -16.97 5.32 11.18
C ALA A 76 -16.78 3.87 10.70
N MET A 77 -16.80 2.90 11.63
CA MET A 77 -16.70 1.48 11.32
C MET A 77 -17.89 0.97 10.49
N GLU A 78 -19.10 1.43 10.79
CA GLU A 78 -20.30 1.11 9.99
C GLU A 78 -20.19 1.70 8.58
N SER A 79 -19.82 2.98 8.47
CA SER A 79 -19.61 3.70 7.20
C SER A 79 -18.56 3.00 6.33
N LYS A 80 -17.42 2.61 6.92
CA LYS A 80 -16.39 1.80 6.26
C LYS A 80 -16.93 0.45 5.80
N THR A 81 -17.65 -0.27 6.65
CA THR A 81 -18.17 -1.61 6.33
C THR A 81 -19.13 -1.57 5.15
N LYS A 82 -20.07 -0.60 5.14
CA LYS A 82 -20.99 -0.38 4.01
C LYS A 82 -20.24 -0.10 2.71
N LEU A 83 -19.21 0.74 2.74
CA LEU A 83 -18.39 1.06 1.57
C LEU A 83 -17.65 -0.17 1.03
N VAL A 84 -17.02 -0.95 1.93
CA VAL A 84 -16.30 -2.17 1.55
C VAL A 84 -17.25 -3.19 0.94
N GLU A 85 -18.42 -3.41 1.53
CA GLU A 85 -19.42 -4.34 1.00
C GLU A 85 -19.92 -3.93 -0.39
N ALA A 86 -20.25 -2.64 -0.56
CA ALA A 86 -20.69 -2.10 -1.85
C ALA A 86 -19.61 -2.28 -2.93
N LEU A 87 -18.36 -1.95 -2.61
CA LEU A 87 -17.25 -2.08 -3.56
C LEU A 87 -16.89 -3.54 -3.82
N ARG A 88 -16.92 -4.42 -2.82
CA ARG A 88 -16.70 -5.86 -2.99
C ARG A 88 -17.72 -6.45 -3.95
N ASN A 89 -19.01 -6.16 -3.75
CA ASN A 89 -20.09 -6.60 -4.64
C ASN A 89 -19.90 -6.04 -6.05
N ALA A 90 -19.60 -4.75 -6.19
CA ALA A 90 -19.35 -4.14 -7.50
C ALA A 90 -18.14 -4.75 -8.23
N ASN A 91 -17.06 -5.09 -7.51
CA ASN A 91 -15.89 -5.73 -8.09
C ASN A 91 -16.18 -7.18 -8.53
N TYR A 92 -16.98 -7.92 -7.76
CA TYR A 92 -17.45 -9.25 -8.16
C TYR A 92 -18.26 -9.17 -9.46
N HIS A 93 -19.33 -8.39 -9.48
CA HIS A 93 -20.21 -8.27 -10.65
C HIS A 93 -19.50 -7.76 -11.89
N LYS A 94 -18.54 -6.83 -11.75
CA LYS A 94 -17.73 -6.36 -12.87
C LYS A 94 -16.97 -7.48 -13.61
N VAL A 95 -16.63 -8.56 -12.92
CA VAL A 95 -15.91 -9.71 -13.48
C VAL A 95 -16.86 -10.87 -13.78
N ALA A 96 -17.71 -11.24 -12.82
CA ALA A 96 -18.62 -12.39 -12.93
C ALA A 96 -19.73 -12.19 -13.96
N ASP A 97 -20.14 -10.94 -14.23
CA ASP A 97 -21.16 -10.65 -15.24
C ASP A 97 -20.55 -10.43 -16.64
N ALA A 98 -19.21 -10.51 -16.77
CA ALA A 98 -18.55 -10.43 -18.07
C ALA A 98 -18.76 -11.74 -18.87
N PRO A 99 -19.03 -11.67 -20.19
CA PRO A 99 -19.16 -12.86 -21.02
C PRO A 99 -17.92 -13.74 -20.94
N ASP A 100 -18.11 -15.06 -20.93
CA ASP A 100 -17.04 -16.06 -20.94
C ASP A 100 -16.05 -15.97 -19.76
N VAL A 101 -16.46 -15.33 -18.66
CA VAL A 101 -15.71 -15.31 -17.40
C VAL A 101 -16.44 -16.11 -16.31
N GLU A 102 -15.71 -17.00 -15.65
CA GLU A 102 -16.18 -17.70 -14.46
C GLU A 102 -15.32 -17.29 -13.25
N VAL A 103 -15.98 -16.89 -12.16
CA VAL A 103 -15.31 -16.64 -10.87
C VAL A 103 -15.50 -17.86 -9.97
N MET A 104 -14.40 -18.48 -9.55
CA MET A 104 -14.42 -19.66 -8.69
C MET A 104 -13.88 -19.34 -7.30
N ASN A 105 -14.65 -19.68 -6.27
CA ASN A 105 -14.18 -19.65 -4.88
C ASN A 105 -13.34 -20.88 -4.55
N ALA A 106 -12.04 -20.79 -4.76
CA ALA A 106 -11.15 -21.92 -4.59
C ALA A 106 -9.72 -21.48 -4.28
N GLN A 107 -9.05 -22.27 -3.44
CA GLN A 107 -7.61 -22.19 -3.26
C GLN A 107 -6.94 -22.91 -4.44
N ALA A 108 -5.97 -22.24 -5.07
CA ALA A 108 -5.24 -22.78 -6.22
C ALA A 108 -3.93 -23.44 -5.79
N SER A 109 -3.57 -24.54 -6.44
CA SER A 109 -2.23 -25.16 -6.34
C SER A 109 -1.84 -25.81 -7.67
N PHE A 110 -0.61 -25.62 -8.12
CA PHE A 110 -0.10 -26.20 -9.35
C PHE A 110 0.04 -27.72 -9.22
N VAL A 111 -0.36 -28.41 -10.28
CA VAL A 111 -0.11 -29.85 -10.46
C VAL A 111 1.08 -30.03 -11.40
N ASP A 112 1.17 -29.20 -12.44
CA ASP A 112 2.27 -29.06 -13.37
C ASP A 112 2.27 -27.64 -14.01
N ALA A 113 3.03 -27.41 -15.08
CA ALA A 113 3.15 -26.10 -15.75
C ALA A 113 1.88 -25.62 -16.49
N HIS A 114 0.90 -26.51 -16.73
CA HIS A 114 -0.34 -26.20 -17.45
C HIS A 114 -1.60 -26.46 -16.64
N THR A 115 -1.52 -27.28 -15.60
CA THR A 115 -2.67 -27.71 -14.80
C THR A 115 -2.59 -27.21 -13.36
N VAL A 116 -3.68 -26.59 -12.91
CA VAL A 116 -3.88 -26.08 -11.55
C VAL A 116 -5.08 -26.76 -10.91
N MET A 117 -4.91 -27.28 -9.70
CA MET A 117 -5.99 -27.75 -8.86
C MET A 117 -6.66 -26.55 -8.17
N LEU A 118 -7.97 -26.39 -8.39
CA LEU A 118 -8.83 -25.47 -7.69
C LEU A 118 -9.65 -26.23 -6.65
N LYS A 119 -9.34 -25.99 -5.37
CA LYS A 119 -10.00 -26.63 -4.23
C LYS A 119 -10.95 -25.65 -3.53
N SER A 120 -12.24 -25.94 -3.61
CA SER A 120 -13.28 -25.32 -2.78
C SER A 120 -13.60 -26.22 -1.59
N ARG A 121 -14.56 -25.84 -0.73
CA ARG A 121 -14.95 -26.66 0.45
C ARG A 121 -15.48 -28.04 0.07
N ASP A 122 -16.24 -28.12 -1.02
CA ASP A 122 -17.02 -29.30 -1.38
C ASP A 122 -16.55 -29.95 -2.69
N LYS A 123 -15.64 -29.30 -3.43
CA LYS A 123 -15.27 -29.70 -4.79
C LYS A 123 -13.80 -29.42 -5.08
N GLU A 124 -13.18 -30.37 -5.79
CA GLU A 124 -11.87 -30.24 -6.42
C GLU A 124 -12.04 -30.31 -7.94
N THR A 125 -11.50 -29.30 -8.62
CA THR A 125 -11.55 -29.14 -10.08
C THR A 125 -10.13 -28.93 -10.61
N LEU A 126 -9.71 -29.76 -11.56
CA LEU A 126 -8.47 -29.60 -12.30
C LEU A 126 -8.71 -28.67 -13.49
N VAL A 127 -7.99 -27.55 -13.54
CA VAL A 127 -8.06 -26.58 -14.64
C VAL A 127 -6.77 -26.64 -15.42
N THR A 128 -6.85 -27.03 -16.69
CA THR A 128 -5.74 -26.94 -17.65
C THR A 128 -5.89 -25.65 -18.45
N ALA A 129 -4.89 -24.78 -18.40
CA ALA A 129 -4.94 -23.44 -19.00
C ALA A 129 -3.82 -23.21 -20.01
N GLU A 130 -4.13 -22.54 -21.12
CA GLU A 130 -3.11 -22.09 -22.08
C GLU A 130 -2.21 -21.01 -21.48
N ARG A 131 -2.78 -20.09 -20.69
CA ARG A 131 -2.06 -19.02 -19.98
C ARG A 131 -2.50 -18.93 -18.53
N ILE A 132 -1.53 -18.75 -17.62
CA ILE A 132 -1.76 -18.65 -16.18
C ILE A 132 -1.19 -17.34 -15.65
N PHE A 133 -1.98 -16.63 -14.85
CA PHE A 133 -1.63 -15.32 -14.32
C PHE A 133 -1.74 -15.31 -12.80
N ILE A 134 -0.62 -15.22 -12.09
CA ILE A 134 -0.55 -15.26 -10.64
C ILE A 134 -0.64 -13.83 -10.08
N ASN A 135 -1.64 -13.57 -9.24
CA ASN A 135 -1.86 -12.28 -8.57
C ASN A 135 -2.34 -12.46 -7.12
N THR A 136 -1.76 -13.42 -6.40
CA THR A 136 -2.12 -13.80 -5.02
C THR A 136 -1.75 -12.77 -3.95
N GLY A 137 -0.96 -11.75 -4.30
CA GLY A 137 -0.61 -10.65 -3.41
C GLY A 137 0.31 -11.06 -2.26
N THR A 138 0.17 -10.37 -1.13
CA THR A 138 1.00 -10.56 0.08
C THR A 138 0.15 -10.48 1.35
N THR A 139 0.64 -11.08 2.43
CA THR A 139 0.04 -11.05 3.78
C THR A 139 1.00 -10.44 4.79
N ALA A 140 0.49 -9.90 5.90
CA ALA A 140 1.31 -9.32 6.96
C ALA A 140 2.29 -10.34 7.56
N ASN A 141 3.54 -9.91 7.78
CA ASN A 141 4.55 -10.71 8.47
C ASN A 141 4.13 -10.94 9.91
N ARG A 142 4.17 -12.20 10.38
CA ARG A 142 3.87 -12.55 11.77
C ARG A 142 5.13 -12.44 12.63
N LEU A 143 4.97 -11.95 13.86
CA LEU A 143 6.02 -12.03 14.88
C LEU A 143 6.13 -13.45 15.43
N ASN A 144 7.36 -13.95 15.56
CA ASN A 144 7.66 -15.22 16.20
C ASN A 144 8.41 -14.98 17.52
N ILE A 145 7.71 -14.39 18.49
CA ILE A 145 8.19 -14.14 19.85
C ILE A 145 7.10 -14.55 20.86
N GLU A 146 7.49 -14.76 22.12
CA GLU A 146 6.57 -15.18 23.18
C GLU A 146 5.37 -14.21 23.31
N GLY A 147 4.15 -14.75 23.30
CA GLY A 147 2.89 -14.00 23.41
C GLY A 147 2.43 -13.29 22.13
N ALA A 148 3.09 -13.49 20.99
CA ALA A 148 2.67 -12.84 19.73
C ALA A 148 1.33 -13.37 19.16
N ASP A 149 0.84 -14.50 19.68
CA ASP A 149 -0.44 -15.15 19.34
C ASP A 149 -1.59 -14.73 20.26
N GLY A 150 -1.35 -13.80 21.20
CA GLY A 150 -2.35 -13.36 22.16
C GLY A 150 -3.53 -12.61 21.56
N PRO A 151 -4.66 -12.55 22.28
CA PRO A 151 -5.96 -12.06 21.77
C PRO A 151 -6.02 -10.56 21.49
N ARG A 152 -4.99 -9.79 21.88
CA ARG A 152 -4.89 -8.33 21.69
C ARG A 152 -3.76 -7.96 20.74
N ILE A 153 -3.13 -8.94 20.10
CA ILE A 153 -2.12 -8.74 19.07
C ILE A 153 -2.82 -8.79 17.72
N TYR A 154 -2.88 -7.64 17.07
CA TYR A 154 -3.57 -7.43 15.81
C TYR A 154 -2.59 -7.07 14.71
N TYR A 155 -3.02 -7.32 13.48
CA TYR A 155 -2.36 -6.83 12.29
C TYR A 155 -3.34 -5.92 11.55
N SER A 156 -2.94 -5.38 10.39
CA SER A 156 -3.74 -4.37 9.70
C SER A 156 -5.18 -4.81 9.42
N THR A 157 -5.40 -6.08 9.10
CA THR A 157 -6.74 -6.62 8.81
C THR A 157 -7.65 -6.55 10.02
N GLU A 158 -7.19 -7.05 11.17
CA GLU A 158 -7.99 -7.09 12.39
C GLU A 158 -8.21 -5.68 12.95
N MET A 159 -7.19 -4.81 12.84
CA MET A 159 -7.31 -3.40 13.23
C MET A 159 -8.39 -2.64 12.44
N LEU A 160 -8.72 -3.04 11.21
CA LEU A 160 -9.80 -2.42 10.42
C LEU A 160 -11.21 -2.95 10.77
N SER A 161 -11.30 -3.81 11.79
CA SER A 161 -12.52 -4.50 12.20
C SER A 161 -12.72 -4.55 13.71
N LEU A 162 -11.98 -3.74 14.49
CA LEU A 162 -12.16 -3.67 15.94
C LEU A 162 -13.57 -3.22 16.30
N ALA A 163 -14.16 -3.88 17.29
CA ALA A 163 -15.49 -3.53 17.79
C ALA A 163 -15.51 -2.20 18.59
N ARG A 164 -14.37 -1.84 19.18
CA ARG A 164 -14.20 -0.63 20.00
C ARG A 164 -12.83 -0.02 19.75
N CYS A 165 -12.76 1.30 19.83
CA CYS A 165 -11.50 2.03 19.81
C CYS A 165 -10.71 1.69 21.09
N PRO A 166 -9.44 1.24 21.02
CA PRO A 166 -8.62 1.04 22.20
C PRO A 166 -8.28 2.38 22.85
N GLU A 167 -8.27 2.44 24.19
CA GLU A 167 -7.81 3.66 24.89
C GLU A 167 -6.29 3.83 24.73
N ARG A 168 -5.54 2.73 24.78
CA ARG A 168 -4.09 2.67 24.58
C ARG A 168 -3.74 1.71 23.45
N LEU A 169 -3.17 2.26 22.38
CA LEU A 169 -2.68 1.51 21.23
C LEU A 169 -1.15 1.55 21.21
N VAL A 170 -0.53 0.38 21.25
CA VAL A 170 0.90 0.24 20.98
C VAL A 170 1.10 -0.32 19.58
N ILE A 171 1.98 0.28 18.79
CA ILE A 171 2.28 -0.15 17.42
C ILE A 171 3.73 -0.62 17.35
N VAL A 172 3.97 -1.86 16.95
CA VAL A 172 5.31 -2.43 16.74
C VAL A 172 5.73 -2.23 15.29
N GLY A 173 6.80 -1.46 15.08
CA GLY A 173 7.36 -1.06 13.80
C GLY A 173 6.94 0.36 13.39
N GLY A 174 7.90 1.22 13.02
CA GLY A 174 7.68 2.62 12.62
C GLY A 174 7.56 2.84 11.11
N GLY A 175 7.06 1.84 10.37
CA GLY A 175 6.86 1.94 8.92
C GLY A 175 5.61 2.72 8.52
N TYR A 176 5.45 2.99 7.22
CA TYR A 176 4.36 3.83 6.69
C TYR A 176 2.94 3.37 7.09
N ILE A 177 2.66 2.06 7.08
CA ILE A 177 1.35 1.56 7.51
C ILE A 177 1.09 1.88 8.99
N SER A 178 2.11 1.76 9.83
CA SER A 178 2.02 2.09 11.25
C SER A 178 1.71 3.56 11.46
N LEU A 179 2.28 4.46 10.64
CA LEU A 179 1.98 5.89 10.71
C LEU A 179 0.52 6.20 10.34
N GLU A 180 0.00 5.56 9.28
CA GLU A 180 -1.41 5.71 8.91
C GLU A 180 -2.35 5.25 10.05
N PHE A 181 -2.08 4.09 10.66
CA PHE A 181 -2.86 3.60 11.78
C PHE A 181 -2.69 4.47 13.04
N ALA A 182 -1.50 5.02 13.28
CA ALA A 182 -1.25 5.90 14.41
C ALA A 182 -2.11 7.17 14.33
N CYS A 183 -2.09 7.87 13.19
CA CYS A 183 -2.93 9.04 12.96
C CYS A 183 -4.42 8.69 13.01
N MET A 184 -4.83 7.57 12.40
CA MET A 184 -6.22 7.10 12.40
C MET A 184 -6.77 6.92 13.82
N TYR A 185 -6.07 6.15 14.65
CA TYR A 185 -6.55 5.83 16.00
C TYR A 185 -6.41 7.01 16.96
N GLN A 186 -5.38 7.85 16.78
CA GLN A 186 -5.26 9.11 17.52
C GLN A 186 -6.45 10.04 17.25
N ALA A 187 -6.93 10.14 16.01
CA ALA A 187 -8.10 10.97 15.69
C ALA A 187 -9.38 10.49 16.42
N PHE A 188 -9.50 9.19 16.64
CA PHE A 188 -10.55 8.58 17.45
C PHE A 188 -10.29 8.59 18.97
N GLY A 189 -9.19 9.20 19.42
CA GLY A 189 -8.90 9.47 20.83
C GLY A 189 -8.00 8.43 21.52
N SER A 190 -7.44 7.46 20.80
CA SER A 190 -6.45 6.54 21.39
C SER A 190 -5.18 7.29 21.78
N LYS A 191 -4.60 6.95 22.93
CA LYS A 191 -3.20 7.24 23.23
C LYS A 191 -2.33 6.25 22.45
N VAL A 192 -1.49 6.75 21.54
CA VAL A 192 -0.71 5.92 20.63
C VAL A 192 0.77 5.99 20.96
N THR A 193 1.43 4.83 21.00
CA THR A 193 2.89 4.71 21.10
C THR A 193 3.41 3.81 20.00
N ILE A 194 4.33 4.31 19.18
CA ILE A 194 5.04 3.57 18.13
C ILE A 194 6.38 3.12 18.68
N LEU A 195 6.67 1.82 18.54
CA LEU A 195 7.92 1.20 18.94
C LEU A 195 8.74 0.86 17.69
N GLU A 196 9.79 1.62 17.45
CA GLU A 196 10.74 1.40 16.36
C GLU A 196 11.97 0.66 16.89
N ALA A 197 12.27 -0.50 16.28
CA ALA A 197 13.39 -1.33 16.70
C ALA A 197 14.75 -0.70 16.35
N GLY A 198 14.81 0.01 15.22
CA GLY A 198 15.98 0.75 14.77
C GLY A 198 16.28 1.97 15.63
N ASP A 199 17.49 2.48 15.51
CA ASP A 199 17.96 3.70 16.16
C ASP A 199 17.46 4.98 15.48
N ILE A 200 17.16 4.91 14.19
CA ILE A 200 16.75 6.04 13.36
C ILE A 200 15.29 5.86 12.91
N PHE A 201 14.43 6.81 13.29
CA PHE A 201 13.06 6.88 12.80
C PHE A 201 13.03 7.24 11.29
N LEU A 202 12.18 6.54 10.54
CA LEU A 202 12.06 6.67 9.08
C LEU A 202 13.41 6.72 8.38
N ALA A 203 14.31 5.77 8.64
CA ALA A 203 15.70 5.78 8.16
C ALA A 203 15.86 5.93 6.63
N ARG A 204 14.82 5.64 5.85
CA ARG A 204 14.82 5.79 4.38
C ARG A 204 14.44 7.20 3.89
N GLU A 205 13.82 8.01 4.74
CA GLU A 205 13.46 9.40 4.43
C GLU A 205 14.63 10.34 4.66
N ASP A 206 14.57 11.55 4.08
CA ASP A 206 15.49 12.62 4.46
C ASP A 206 15.30 13.06 5.90
N ARG A 207 16.41 13.43 6.55
CA ARG A 207 16.43 13.72 8.00
C ARG A 207 15.50 14.88 8.35
N ASP A 208 15.48 15.93 7.54
CA ASP A 208 14.56 17.06 7.70
C ASP A 208 13.08 16.65 7.61
N ILE A 209 12.73 15.75 6.68
CA ILE A 209 11.36 15.21 6.55
C ILE A 209 11.01 14.29 7.72
N ALA A 210 11.92 13.40 8.13
CA ALA A 210 11.71 12.48 9.24
C ALA A 210 11.55 13.22 10.58
N ASP A 211 12.35 14.26 10.80
CA ASP A 211 12.30 15.09 12.01
C ASP A 211 11.01 15.93 12.05
N GLU A 212 10.58 16.50 10.91
CA GLU A 212 9.32 17.22 10.80
C GLU A 212 8.10 16.29 11.04
N MET A 213 8.14 15.07 10.50
CA MET A 213 7.14 14.04 10.79
C MET A 213 7.10 13.70 12.28
N LEU A 214 8.26 13.46 12.90
CA LEU A 214 8.34 13.15 14.33
C LEU A 214 7.79 14.30 15.19
N CYS A 215 8.14 15.54 14.87
CA CYS A 215 7.61 16.74 15.52
C CYS A 215 6.07 16.79 15.40
N THR A 216 5.55 16.56 14.20
CA THR A 216 4.11 16.55 13.91
C THR A 216 3.37 15.46 14.68
N LEU A 217 3.93 14.25 14.76
CA LEU A 217 3.35 13.13 15.52
C LEU A 217 3.32 13.45 17.01
N ASN A 218 4.42 13.93 17.57
CA ASN A 218 4.52 14.28 18.99
C ASN A 218 3.57 15.43 19.36
N ALA A 219 3.42 16.44 18.50
CA ALA A 219 2.46 17.52 18.70
C ALA A 219 0.99 17.03 18.73
N LYS A 220 0.70 15.89 18.11
CA LYS A 220 -0.60 15.20 18.16
C LYS A 220 -0.71 14.18 19.31
N GLY A 221 0.31 14.07 20.16
CA GLY A 221 0.33 13.13 21.28
C GLY A 221 0.57 11.67 20.86
N ILE A 222 1.21 11.44 19.72
CA ILE A 222 1.67 10.13 19.27
C ILE A 222 3.15 10.01 19.65
N ASP A 223 3.46 9.13 20.60
CA ASP A 223 4.84 8.93 21.07
C ASP A 223 5.58 7.98 20.11
N VAL A 224 6.82 8.30 19.74
CA VAL A 224 7.70 7.39 18.98
C VAL A 224 8.92 7.04 19.82
N VAL A 225 9.12 5.75 20.09
CA VAL A 225 10.26 5.23 20.86
C VAL A 225 11.16 4.44 19.93
N THR A 226 12.37 4.96 19.67
CA THR A 226 13.41 4.25 18.89
C THR A 226 14.23 3.33 19.79
N LYS A 227 15.04 2.45 19.16
CA LYS A 227 15.85 1.42 19.84
C LYS A 227 14.99 0.50 20.74
N ALA A 228 13.70 0.38 20.43
CA ALA A 228 12.69 -0.36 21.16
C ALA A 228 12.45 -1.72 20.48
N ARG A 229 13.41 -2.63 20.66
CA ARG A 229 13.26 -4.00 20.16
C ARG A 229 12.26 -4.74 21.03
N THR A 230 11.14 -5.15 20.44
CA THR A 230 10.14 -5.97 21.13
C THR A 230 10.69 -7.37 21.42
N GLU A 231 10.58 -7.80 22.67
CA GLU A 231 11.11 -9.07 23.16
C GLU A 231 10.01 -10.12 23.35
N ARG A 232 8.88 -9.71 23.94
CA ARG A 232 7.72 -10.57 24.22
C ARG A 232 6.48 -9.75 24.58
N PHE A 233 5.34 -10.41 24.61
CA PHE A 233 4.06 -9.87 25.07
C PHE A 233 3.60 -10.60 26.33
N VAL A 234 3.12 -9.85 27.33
CA VAL A 234 2.56 -10.41 28.57
C VAL A 234 1.08 -10.07 28.62
N HIS A 235 0.23 -11.09 28.47
CA HIS A 235 -1.22 -10.90 28.52
C HIS A 235 -1.74 -10.97 29.95
N HIS A 236 -2.71 -10.13 30.24
CA HIS A 236 -3.47 -10.15 31.49
C HIS A 236 -4.94 -9.87 31.21
N ALA A 237 -5.80 -10.03 32.23
CA ALA A 237 -7.25 -9.92 32.05
C ALA A 237 -7.67 -8.59 31.38
N ALA A 238 -7.06 -7.48 31.81
CA ALA A 238 -7.41 -6.14 31.37
C ALA A 238 -6.64 -5.61 30.14
N GLY A 239 -5.61 -6.31 29.63
CA GLY A 239 -4.75 -5.73 28.59
C GLY A 239 -3.56 -6.61 28.18
N THR A 240 -2.55 -5.99 27.60
CA THR A 240 -1.28 -6.63 27.24
C THR A 240 -0.13 -5.66 27.48
N THR A 241 0.92 -6.14 28.14
CA THR A 241 2.18 -5.40 28.26
C THR A 241 3.13 -5.81 27.14
N VAL A 242 3.60 -4.84 26.35
CA VAL A 242 4.68 -5.01 25.38
C VAL A 242 6.01 -4.81 26.10
N VAL A 243 6.84 -5.85 26.16
CA VAL A 243 8.16 -5.79 26.77
C VAL A 243 9.20 -5.56 25.69
N THR A 244 10.03 -4.54 25.87
CA THR A 244 11.07 -4.13 24.92
C THR A 244 12.39 -3.81 25.62
N SER A 245 13.43 -3.63 24.83
CA SER A 245 14.72 -3.08 25.29
C SER A 245 14.65 -1.66 25.89
N GLN A 246 13.58 -0.89 25.64
CA GLN A 246 13.36 0.46 26.21
C GLN A 246 12.37 0.46 27.38
N GLY A 247 11.94 -0.72 27.84
CA GLY A 247 11.02 -0.86 28.95
C GLY A 247 9.69 -1.50 28.56
N ARG A 248 8.66 -1.19 29.36
CA ARG A 248 7.35 -1.87 29.34
C ARG A 248 6.25 -0.88 28.96
N PHE A 249 5.41 -1.27 28.01
CA PHE A 249 4.33 -0.43 27.49
C PHE A 249 3.00 -1.17 27.63
N GLU A 250 2.07 -0.60 28.39
CA GLU A 250 0.74 -1.18 28.59
C GLU A 250 -0.21 -0.79 27.45
N ALA A 251 -0.92 -1.77 26.92
CA ALA A 251 -1.78 -1.61 25.76
C ALA A 251 -3.12 -2.36 25.91
N ASP A 252 -4.17 -1.79 25.33
CA ASP A 252 -5.47 -2.46 25.18
C ASP A 252 -5.56 -3.18 23.83
N ALA A 253 -4.80 -2.69 22.85
CA ALA A 253 -4.56 -3.31 21.57
C ALA A 253 -3.11 -3.08 21.13
N VAL A 254 -2.51 -4.08 20.49
CA VAL A 254 -1.20 -3.96 19.85
C VAL A 254 -1.36 -4.17 18.35
N LEU A 255 -0.88 -3.23 17.53
CA LEU A 255 -0.74 -3.43 16.09
C LEU A 255 0.70 -3.84 15.76
N VAL A 256 0.85 -4.92 15.01
CA VAL A 256 2.14 -5.36 14.47
C VAL A 256 2.25 -4.96 12.99
N GLY A 257 3.12 -3.99 12.69
CA GLY A 257 3.32 -3.37 11.39
C GLY A 257 4.72 -3.59 10.79
N ILE A 258 5.18 -4.84 10.72
CA ILE A 258 6.58 -5.20 10.37
C ILE A 258 6.76 -5.71 8.93
N GLY A 259 5.96 -5.20 7.99
CA GLY A 259 6.01 -5.56 6.58
C GLY A 259 5.15 -6.78 6.21
N ARG A 260 5.36 -7.27 4.99
CA ARG A 260 4.53 -8.28 4.34
C ARG A 260 5.39 -9.34 3.62
N HIS A 261 4.83 -10.52 3.41
CA HIS A 261 5.43 -11.62 2.66
C HIS A 261 4.46 -12.10 1.56
N PRO A 262 4.97 -12.64 0.44
CA PRO A 262 4.14 -13.06 -0.70
C PRO A 262 3.33 -14.32 -0.42
N ASN A 263 2.13 -14.38 -0.98
CA ASN A 263 1.20 -15.50 -0.84
C ASN A 263 1.53 -16.60 -1.87
N THR A 264 2.66 -17.30 -1.69
CA THR A 264 3.15 -18.33 -2.62
C THR A 264 3.11 -19.75 -2.06
N GLN A 265 3.05 -19.91 -0.74
CA GLN A 265 3.21 -21.21 -0.08
C GLN A 265 2.19 -22.28 -0.53
N ALA A 266 0.90 -21.91 -0.66
CA ALA A 266 -0.15 -22.84 -1.06
C ALA A 266 -0.07 -23.23 -2.55
N LEU A 267 0.64 -22.45 -3.39
CA LEU A 267 0.61 -22.61 -4.84
C LEU A 267 1.40 -23.82 -5.34
N GLN A 268 2.33 -24.40 -4.57
CA GLN A 268 3.19 -25.51 -5.03
C GLN A 268 3.93 -25.19 -6.35
N LEU A 269 4.54 -24.01 -6.39
CA LEU A 269 5.18 -23.40 -7.57
C LEU A 269 6.27 -24.27 -8.22
N ASP A 270 6.93 -25.12 -7.43
CA ASP A 270 7.97 -26.05 -7.87
C ASP A 270 7.46 -27.04 -8.94
N LYS A 271 6.19 -27.47 -8.82
CA LYS A 271 5.56 -28.37 -9.81
C LYS A 271 5.40 -27.74 -11.19
N ALA A 272 5.29 -26.42 -11.25
CA ALA A 272 5.22 -25.66 -12.50
C ALA A 272 6.60 -25.15 -12.97
N GLY A 273 7.69 -25.49 -12.27
CA GLY A 273 9.04 -25.00 -12.57
C GLY A 273 9.23 -23.50 -12.30
N ILE A 274 8.39 -22.89 -11.45
CA ILE A 274 8.45 -21.47 -11.13
C ILE A 274 9.42 -21.23 -9.97
N GLN A 275 10.36 -20.30 -10.15
CA GLN A 275 11.34 -19.94 -9.14
C GLN A 275 10.83 -18.82 -8.21
N VAL A 276 11.27 -18.87 -6.96
CA VAL A 276 11.07 -17.78 -5.98
C VAL A 276 12.43 -17.29 -5.46
N ASP A 277 12.50 -16.02 -5.09
CA ASP A 277 13.67 -15.44 -4.44
C ASP A 277 13.79 -15.89 -2.97
N GLU A 278 14.87 -15.47 -2.29
CA GLU A 278 15.13 -15.79 -0.88
C GLU A 278 14.03 -15.31 0.08
N ARG A 279 13.20 -14.35 -0.36
CA ARG A 279 12.10 -13.76 0.40
C ARG A 279 10.74 -14.36 0.00
N GLY A 280 10.73 -15.34 -0.92
CA GLY A 280 9.56 -16.06 -1.38
C GLY A 280 8.78 -15.40 -2.52
N TYR A 281 9.27 -14.29 -3.10
CA TYR A 281 8.61 -13.61 -4.23
C TYR A 281 8.88 -14.37 -5.52
N ILE A 282 7.90 -14.40 -6.42
CA ILE A 282 8.05 -15.06 -7.72
C ILE A 282 9.04 -14.27 -8.57
N VAL A 283 10.10 -14.95 -9.04
CA VAL A 283 11.08 -14.36 -9.95
C VAL A 283 10.44 -14.22 -11.33
N THR A 284 10.51 -13.01 -11.89
CA THR A 284 10.00 -12.70 -13.23
C THR A 284 11.00 -11.88 -14.03
N ASP A 285 10.88 -11.93 -15.35
CA ASP A 285 11.57 -11.00 -16.24
C ASP A 285 10.90 -9.60 -16.23
N ASP A 286 11.43 -8.68 -17.05
CA ASP A 286 10.92 -7.30 -17.17
C ASP A 286 9.51 -7.20 -17.78
N TYR A 287 9.03 -8.31 -18.38
CA TYR A 287 7.70 -8.49 -18.94
C TYR A 287 6.76 -9.23 -17.99
N LEU A 288 7.17 -9.45 -16.73
CA LEU A 288 6.39 -10.13 -15.69
C LEU A 288 6.17 -11.62 -15.94
N LYS A 289 6.98 -12.22 -16.82
CA LYS A 289 6.91 -13.64 -17.16
C LYS A 289 7.70 -14.47 -16.16
N ALA A 290 7.06 -15.49 -15.60
CA ALA A 290 7.64 -16.43 -14.63
C ALA A 290 8.02 -17.78 -15.28
N ALA A 291 7.30 -18.17 -16.34
CA ALA A 291 7.54 -19.36 -17.15
C ALA A 291 6.95 -19.15 -18.57
N PRO A 292 7.17 -20.04 -19.57
CA PRO A 292 6.73 -19.84 -20.95
C PRO A 292 5.25 -19.43 -21.14
N ASN A 293 4.36 -19.92 -20.28
CA ASN A 293 2.92 -19.66 -20.29
C ASN A 293 2.39 -19.10 -18.95
N ILE A 294 3.27 -18.63 -18.07
CA ILE A 294 2.91 -18.18 -16.72
C ILE A 294 3.48 -16.80 -16.45
N TRP A 295 2.65 -15.89 -15.96
CA TRP A 295 3.02 -14.55 -15.53
C TRP A 295 2.70 -14.36 -14.05
N ALA A 296 3.41 -13.46 -13.39
CA ALA A 296 3.09 -13.02 -12.03
C ALA A 296 3.07 -11.49 -11.95
N MET A 297 2.06 -10.92 -11.31
CA MET A 297 1.84 -9.46 -11.26
C MET A 297 1.58 -8.98 -9.84
N GLY A 298 1.88 -7.71 -9.58
CA GLY A 298 1.67 -7.04 -8.30
C GLY A 298 2.60 -7.56 -7.21
N ASP A 299 2.16 -7.46 -5.96
CA ASP A 299 3.01 -7.70 -4.80
C ASP A 299 3.72 -9.07 -4.82
N VAL A 300 3.07 -10.13 -5.34
CA VAL A 300 3.65 -11.50 -5.36
C VAL A 300 4.87 -11.61 -6.30
N ALA A 301 4.96 -10.75 -7.31
CA ALA A 301 6.03 -10.72 -8.30
C ALA A 301 7.22 -9.84 -7.88
N GLY A 302 7.28 -9.42 -6.61
CA GLY A 302 8.31 -8.52 -6.09
C GLY A 302 8.17 -7.08 -6.58
N SER A 303 7.12 -6.74 -7.32
CA SER A 303 6.83 -5.36 -7.71
C SER A 303 6.62 -4.48 -6.46
N PRO A 304 6.94 -3.17 -6.53
CA PRO A 304 6.62 -2.25 -5.43
C PRO A 304 5.16 -2.40 -5.00
N GLN A 305 4.93 -2.56 -3.69
CA GLN A 305 3.66 -3.05 -3.13
C GLN A 305 2.57 -1.96 -3.08
N PHE A 306 2.21 -1.46 -4.25
CA PHE A 306 1.22 -0.42 -4.44
C PHE A 306 0.14 -0.86 -5.42
N THR A 307 -1.11 -0.48 -5.14
CA THR A 307 -2.24 -0.85 -5.99
C THR A 307 -2.09 -0.34 -7.43
N TYR A 308 -1.57 0.88 -7.60
CA TYR A 308 -1.33 1.45 -8.94
C TYR A 308 -0.15 0.79 -9.66
N ILE A 309 0.79 0.19 -8.92
CA ILE A 309 1.87 -0.63 -9.52
C ILE A 309 1.32 -1.97 -10.00
N SER A 310 0.46 -2.63 -9.23
CA SER A 310 -0.24 -3.82 -9.72
C SER A 310 -1.13 -3.52 -10.95
N LEU A 311 -1.74 -2.32 -11.01
CA LEU A 311 -2.46 -1.91 -12.23
C LEU A 311 -1.51 -1.72 -13.42
N ASP A 312 -0.33 -1.14 -13.19
CA ASP A 312 0.67 -0.97 -14.24
C ASP A 312 1.29 -2.30 -14.70
N ASP A 313 1.49 -3.25 -13.78
CA ASP A 313 1.87 -4.62 -14.10
C ASP A 313 0.84 -5.28 -15.05
N TYR A 314 -0.46 -5.05 -14.83
CA TYR A 314 -1.48 -5.46 -15.80
C TYR A 314 -1.26 -4.82 -17.17
N ARG A 315 -0.90 -3.53 -17.24
CA ARG A 315 -0.66 -2.84 -18.52
C ARG A 315 0.53 -3.44 -19.27
N ILE A 316 1.59 -3.82 -18.56
CA ILE A 316 2.76 -4.52 -19.13
C ILE A 316 2.35 -5.88 -19.70
N VAL A 317 1.54 -6.65 -18.98
CA VAL A 317 1.06 -7.97 -19.44
C VAL A 317 0.07 -7.84 -20.60
N ALA A 318 -0.87 -6.90 -20.53
CA ALA A 318 -1.87 -6.68 -21.58
C ALA A 318 -1.23 -6.21 -22.89
N ASP A 319 -0.20 -5.37 -22.82
CA ASP A 319 0.54 -4.88 -23.99
C ASP A 319 1.20 -6.01 -24.81
N GLN A 320 1.57 -7.13 -24.18
CA GLN A 320 2.10 -8.31 -24.86
C GLN A 320 1.05 -9.04 -25.72
N PHE A 321 -0.24 -8.88 -25.41
CA PHE A 321 -1.33 -9.58 -26.10
C PHE A 321 -2.13 -8.68 -27.03
N PHE A 322 -2.29 -7.41 -26.65
CA PHE A 322 -3.20 -6.47 -27.31
C PHE A 322 -2.49 -5.20 -27.78
N GLY A 323 -1.20 -5.03 -27.46
CA GLY A 323 -0.37 -3.90 -27.84
C GLY A 323 0.77 -4.29 -28.77
N ASP A 324 1.84 -3.50 -28.75
CA ASP A 324 3.05 -3.74 -29.56
C ASP A 324 4.15 -4.47 -28.79
N GLY A 325 3.92 -4.80 -27.50
CA GLY A 325 4.85 -5.49 -26.63
C GLY A 325 6.03 -4.63 -26.18
N SER A 326 5.96 -3.31 -26.28
CA SER A 326 7.03 -2.39 -25.88
C SER A 326 7.05 -2.07 -24.38
N ARG A 327 5.94 -2.26 -23.65
CA ARG A 327 5.85 -1.95 -22.21
C ARG A 327 6.63 -2.95 -21.36
N THR A 328 7.47 -2.44 -20.46
CA THR A 328 8.28 -3.24 -19.53
C THR A 328 8.36 -2.56 -18.17
N ARG A 329 8.87 -3.27 -17.16
CA ARG A 329 9.21 -2.66 -15.86
C ARG A 329 10.20 -1.49 -16.00
N ASN A 330 11.15 -1.59 -16.94
CA ASN A 330 12.22 -0.62 -17.11
C ASN A 330 11.75 0.73 -17.66
N ASN A 331 10.63 0.77 -18.39
CA ASN A 331 10.07 2.01 -18.95
C ASN A 331 8.84 2.55 -18.20
N ARG A 332 8.63 2.11 -16.94
CA ARG A 332 7.59 2.64 -16.03
C ARG A 332 7.77 4.13 -15.68
N GLY A 333 9.01 4.61 -15.74
CA GLY A 333 9.38 5.95 -15.30
C GLY A 333 9.29 6.11 -13.78
N ALA A 334 9.21 7.34 -13.32
CA ALA A 334 9.14 7.67 -11.91
C ALA A 334 7.83 7.20 -11.27
N VAL A 335 7.93 6.72 -10.02
CA VAL A 335 6.79 6.22 -9.24
C VAL A 335 6.58 7.14 -8.04
N ALA A 336 5.44 7.83 -8.03
CA ALA A 336 5.00 8.58 -6.85
C ALA A 336 4.48 7.61 -5.78
N THR A 337 4.69 7.98 -4.53
CA THR A 337 4.20 7.28 -3.34
C THR A 337 3.55 8.26 -2.38
N SER A 338 2.61 7.77 -1.56
CA SER A 338 1.94 8.58 -0.54
C SER A 338 1.65 7.73 0.70
N VAL A 339 1.96 8.32 1.86
CA VAL A 339 1.60 7.85 3.19
C VAL A 339 0.50 8.77 3.70
N PHE A 340 -0.65 8.19 4.02
CA PHE A 340 -1.86 8.94 4.37
C PHE A 340 -1.91 9.25 5.88
N THR A 341 -0.83 9.86 6.38
CA THR A 341 -0.83 10.58 7.66
C THR A 341 -1.65 11.87 7.55
N THR A 342 -1.80 12.59 8.67
CA THR A 342 -2.47 13.90 8.70
C THR A 342 -1.47 14.97 9.16
N PRO A 343 -0.89 15.81 8.27
CA PRO A 343 -1.10 15.84 6.82
C PRO A 343 -0.42 14.66 6.09
N PRO A 344 -0.75 14.38 4.81
CA PRO A 344 -0.13 13.29 4.06
C PRO A 344 1.32 13.59 3.65
N LEU A 345 2.17 12.56 3.64
CA LEU A 345 3.53 12.60 3.12
C LEU A 345 3.58 11.92 1.75
N SER A 346 3.99 12.64 0.71
CA SER A 346 4.12 12.11 -0.64
C SER A 346 5.51 12.32 -1.21
N HIS A 347 6.00 11.38 -2.01
CA HIS A 347 7.35 11.42 -2.56
C HIS A 347 7.43 10.83 -3.97
N ILE A 348 8.29 11.39 -4.82
CA ILE A 348 8.64 10.87 -6.14
C ILE A 348 10.10 11.20 -6.48
N GLY A 349 10.78 10.31 -7.20
CA GLY A 349 12.14 10.52 -7.66
C GLY A 349 13.18 10.22 -6.59
N MET A 350 14.28 10.97 -6.57
CA MET A 350 15.36 10.82 -5.60
C MET A 350 15.10 11.64 -4.34
N THR A 351 15.43 11.07 -3.18
CA THR A 351 15.68 11.84 -1.96
C THR A 351 17.02 12.58 -2.04
N GLU A 352 17.26 13.55 -1.14
CA GLU A 352 18.56 14.22 -1.03
C GLU A 352 19.68 13.22 -0.70
N GLN A 353 19.41 12.25 0.18
CA GLN A 353 20.38 11.19 0.47
C GLN A 353 20.71 10.33 -0.75
N GLN A 354 19.72 10.00 -1.58
CA GLN A 354 19.93 9.24 -2.81
C GLN A 354 20.70 10.06 -3.86
N ALA A 355 20.37 11.35 -4.00
CA ALA A 355 21.10 12.26 -4.88
C ALA A 355 22.57 12.38 -4.43
N ALA A 356 22.83 12.54 -3.13
CA ALA A 356 24.19 12.55 -2.58
C ALA A 356 24.95 11.24 -2.83
N ALA A 357 24.29 10.08 -2.67
CA ALA A 357 24.91 8.78 -2.88
C ALA A 357 25.20 8.46 -4.35
N SER A 358 24.41 9.01 -5.28
CA SER A 358 24.56 8.79 -6.73
C SER A 358 25.68 9.62 -7.38
N GLY A 359 26.13 10.69 -6.71
CA GLY A 359 27.15 11.60 -7.23
C GLY A 359 26.66 12.59 -8.28
N TYR A 360 25.35 12.70 -8.52
CA TYR A 360 24.79 13.74 -9.39
C TYR A 360 25.00 15.14 -8.79
N PRO A 361 25.27 16.17 -9.60
CA PRO A 361 25.13 17.55 -9.15
C PRO A 361 23.70 17.80 -8.71
N PHE A 362 23.51 18.29 -7.49
CA PHE A 362 22.18 18.61 -6.98
C PHE A 362 22.22 19.83 -6.05
N ILE A 363 21.08 20.52 -6.00
CA ILE A 363 20.72 21.48 -4.96
C ILE A 363 19.39 21.05 -4.35
N THR A 364 19.15 21.44 -3.09
CA THR A 364 17.88 21.20 -2.42
C THR A 364 17.19 22.49 -2.06
N LYS A 365 15.89 22.58 -2.37
CA LYS A 365 14.99 23.67 -1.95
C LYS A 365 13.98 23.15 -0.95
N ARG A 366 13.60 24.00 0.01
CA ARG A 366 12.72 23.66 1.12
C ARG A 366 11.73 24.79 1.35
N LEU A 367 10.48 24.44 1.64
CA LEU A 367 9.41 25.38 1.94
C LEU A 367 8.55 24.82 3.10
N PRO A 368 8.54 25.47 4.28
CA PRO A 368 7.63 25.09 5.35
C PRO A 368 6.17 25.21 4.90
N ALA A 369 5.33 24.22 5.18
CA ALA A 369 3.94 24.21 4.71
C ALA A 369 3.12 25.40 5.26
N ASN A 370 3.49 25.91 6.45
CA ASN A 370 2.84 27.05 7.09
C ASN A 370 2.99 28.39 6.35
N THR A 371 3.88 28.49 5.35
CA THR A 371 4.02 29.71 4.54
C THR A 371 2.96 29.79 3.45
N ILE A 372 2.39 28.64 3.04
CA ILE A 372 1.38 28.54 2.00
C ILE A 372 0.03 29.06 2.54
N PRO A 373 -0.56 30.12 1.96
CA PRO A 373 -1.82 30.67 2.44
C PRO A 373 -2.97 29.65 2.51
N LYS A 374 -3.05 28.74 1.52
CA LYS A 374 -4.06 27.67 1.51
C LYS A 374 -3.94 26.72 2.71
N ALA A 375 -2.73 26.42 3.20
CA ALA A 375 -2.53 25.59 4.38
C ALA A 375 -3.21 26.20 5.62
N LYS A 376 -3.17 27.53 5.75
CA LYS A 376 -3.86 28.28 6.81
C LYS A 376 -5.38 28.25 6.63
N VAL A 377 -5.87 28.36 5.40
CA VAL A 377 -7.31 28.23 5.09
C VAL A 377 -7.84 26.85 5.51
N LEU A 378 -7.04 25.80 5.34
CA LEU A 378 -7.39 24.43 5.74
C LEU A 378 -7.20 24.16 7.24
N GLY A 379 -6.48 25.04 7.97
CA GLY A 379 -6.04 24.76 9.33
C GLY A 379 -5.01 23.62 9.43
N LEU A 380 -4.34 23.28 8.32
CA LEU A 380 -3.38 22.19 8.21
C LEU A 380 -2.01 22.76 7.82
N THR A 381 -1.32 23.36 8.80
CA THR A 381 -0.08 24.12 8.60
C THR A 381 1.20 23.35 8.87
N ASP A 382 1.10 22.15 9.44
CA ASP A 382 2.25 21.27 9.72
C ASP A 382 2.90 20.79 8.43
N GLY A 383 4.22 20.56 8.46
CA GLY A 383 4.93 19.87 7.38
C GLY A 383 5.93 20.72 6.59
N LEU A 384 6.59 20.05 5.65
CA LEU A 384 7.72 20.55 4.88
C LEU A 384 7.63 20.05 3.44
N LEU A 385 7.76 20.97 2.48
CA LEU A 385 7.95 20.65 1.07
C LEU A 385 9.43 20.72 0.74
N LYS A 386 9.90 19.81 -0.11
CA LYS A 386 11.30 19.70 -0.52
C LYS A 386 11.41 19.29 -1.98
N ALA A 387 12.32 19.93 -2.70
CA ALA A 387 12.69 19.57 -4.07
C ALA A 387 14.19 19.35 -4.19
N VAL A 388 14.58 18.34 -4.97
CA VAL A 388 15.96 18.03 -5.35
C VAL A 388 16.09 18.32 -6.84
N ILE A 389 17.01 19.20 -7.21
CA ILE A 389 17.14 19.74 -8.57
C ILE A 389 18.58 19.62 -9.02
N ASN A 390 18.82 19.21 -10.26
CA ASN A 390 20.14 19.33 -10.88
C ASN A 390 20.36 20.79 -11.33
N PRO A 391 21.32 21.53 -10.74
CA PRO A 391 21.53 22.94 -11.07
C PRO A 391 22.14 23.17 -12.47
N GLU A 392 22.73 22.14 -13.08
CA GLU A 392 23.35 22.23 -14.40
C GLU A 392 22.35 22.01 -15.53
N THR A 393 21.37 21.12 -15.32
CA THR A 393 20.35 20.76 -16.33
C THR A 393 18.98 21.37 -16.06
N ASP A 394 18.79 21.99 -14.88
CA ASP A 394 17.48 22.45 -14.37
C ASP A 394 16.44 21.33 -14.23
N GLU A 395 16.88 20.07 -14.18
CA GLU A 395 15.98 18.92 -14.04
C GLU A 395 15.55 18.71 -12.59
N VAL A 396 14.27 18.36 -12.40
CA VAL A 396 13.76 17.89 -11.11
C VAL A 396 14.17 16.43 -10.92
N LEU A 397 15.04 16.16 -9.95
CA LEU A 397 15.51 14.81 -9.61
C LEU A 397 14.56 14.10 -8.65
N GLY A 398 13.88 14.85 -7.79
CA GLY A 398 12.87 14.31 -6.88
C GLY A 398 12.19 15.38 -6.05
N VAL A 399 11.02 15.04 -5.52
CA VAL A 399 10.17 15.93 -4.71
C VAL A 399 9.57 15.15 -3.56
N THR A 400 9.63 15.74 -2.37
CA THR A 400 8.94 15.28 -1.16
C THR A 400 7.98 16.36 -0.69
N LEU A 401 6.71 16.02 -0.56
CA LEU A 401 5.64 16.91 -0.13
C LEU A 401 5.01 16.36 1.15
N PHE A 402 5.41 16.90 2.30
CA PHE A 402 4.71 16.66 3.56
C PHE A 402 3.81 17.85 3.85
N CYS A 403 2.56 17.81 3.37
CA CYS A 403 1.61 18.91 3.48
C CYS A 403 0.19 18.46 3.15
N ALA A 404 -0.80 19.32 3.42
CA ALA A 404 -2.17 19.10 2.97
C ALA A 404 -2.23 18.84 1.46
N GLU A 405 -3.09 17.90 1.05
CA GLU A 405 -3.35 17.56 -0.36
C GLU A 405 -2.12 17.03 -1.14
N SER A 406 -1.02 16.67 -0.48
CA SER A 406 0.22 16.25 -1.14
C SER A 406 0.06 15.05 -2.08
N HIS A 407 -0.87 14.14 -1.78
CA HIS A 407 -1.16 12.94 -2.56
C HIS A 407 -1.81 13.25 -3.93
N GLU A 408 -2.41 14.44 -4.09
CA GLU A 408 -2.89 14.92 -5.37
C GLU A 408 -1.77 15.68 -6.11
N LEU A 409 -1.06 16.57 -5.41
CA LEU A 409 0.00 17.40 -5.98
C LEU A 409 1.18 16.59 -6.53
N ILE A 410 1.55 15.49 -5.86
CA ILE A 410 2.71 14.68 -6.24
C ILE A 410 2.57 14.09 -7.65
N ASN A 411 1.33 13.91 -8.15
CA ASN A 411 1.08 13.38 -9.48
C ASN A 411 1.56 14.32 -10.60
N LEU A 412 1.62 15.64 -10.35
CA LEU A 412 2.20 16.61 -11.28
C LEU A 412 3.67 16.27 -11.58
N PHE A 413 4.40 15.82 -10.56
CA PHE A 413 5.82 15.54 -10.69
C PHE A 413 6.14 14.26 -11.43
N LYS A 414 5.18 13.33 -11.60
CA LYS A 414 5.35 12.23 -12.55
C LYS A 414 5.49 12.77 -13.97
N ILE A 415 4.63 13.72 -14.35
CA ILE A 415 4.68 14.35 -15.68
C ILE A 415 5.98 15.16 -15.82
N VAL A 416 6.34 15.94 -14.79
CA VAL A 416 7.56 16.74 -14.80
C VAL A 416 8.81 15.88 -14.98
N ILE A 417 8.97 14.83 -14.17
CA ILE A 417 10.16 13.99 -14.18
C ILE A 417 10.22 13.14 -15.46
N ASP A 418 9.13 12.44 -15.82
CA ASP A 418 9.12 11.54 -16.98
C ASP A 418 9.32 12.27 -18.32
N ASN A 419 9.02 13.58 -18.37
CA ASN A 419 9.16 14.40 -19.58
C ASN A 419 10.29 15.44 -19.48
N HIS A 420 11.15 15.36 -18.46
CA HIS A 420 12.27 16.28 -18.25
C HIS A 420 11.84 17.77 -18.28
N ILE A 421 10.67 18.10 -17.71
CA ILE A 421 10.20 19.49 -17.63
C ILE A 421 11.11 20.25 -16.66
N PRO A 422 11.68 21.40 -17.05
CA PRO A 422 12.62 22.13 -16.21
C PRO A 422 11.97 22.65 -14.91
N ALA A 423 12.73 22.67 -13.82
CA ALA A 423 12.33 23.20 -12.53
C ALA A 423 11.92 24.68 -12.61
N SER A 424 12.59 25.46 -13.46
CA SER A 424 12.23 26.86 -13.73
C SER A 424 10.86 27.04 -14.40
N TYR A 425 10.37 26.03 -15.13
CA TYR A 425 9.01 26.03 -15.67
C TYR A 425 7.99 25.85 -14.55
N VAL A 426 8.23 24.90 -13.63
CA VAL A 426 7.36 24.70 -12.46
C VAL A 426 7.27 25.98 -11.64
N ARG A 427 8.40 26.68 -11.41
CA ARG A 427 8.45 27.97 -10.71
C ARG A 427 7.54 29.05 -11.30
N THR A 428 7.38 29.06 -12.63
CA THR A 428 6.72 30.15 -13.38
C THR A 428 5.35 29.76 -13.91
N MET A 429 4.90 28.54 -13.61
CA MET A 429 3.59 28.05 -13.99
C MET A 429 2.49 28.86 -13.31
N ILE A 430 1.40 29.12 -14.04
CA ILE A 430 0.21 29.75 -13.47
C ILE A 430 -0.61 28.68 -12.74
N PHE A 431 -0.50 28.65 -11.42
CA PHE A 431 -1.41 27.90 -10.55
C PHE A 431 -2.62 28.75 -10.17
N THR A 432 -3.74 28.09 -9.89
CA THR A 432 -4.95 28.76 -9.39
C THR A 432 -4.77 29.18 -7.93
N HIS A 433 -5.45 30.26 -7.52
CA HIS A 433 -5.35 30.84 -6.18
C HIS A 433 -6.72 30.90 -5.48
N PRO A 434 -6.83 30.57 -4.17
CA PRO A 434 -5.80 29.97 -3.32
C PRO A 434 -5.78 28.43 -3.41
N THR A 435 -4.61 27.82 -3.58
CA THR A 435 -4.43 26.35 -3.64
C THR A 435 -3.15 25.89 -2.95
N MET A 436 -3.03 24.59 -2.62
CA MET A 436 -1.74 24.07 -2.13
C MET A 436 -0.71 24.01 -3.26
N ALA A 437 -1.17 23.82 -4.51
CA ALA A 437 -0.32 23.74 -5.69
C ALA A 437 0.46 25.04 -5.97
N GLU A 438 -0.10 26.22 -5.66
CA GLU A 438 0.60 27.48 -5.89
C GLU A 438 1.89 27.63 -5.05
N GLY A 439 1.98 26.94 -3.90
CA GLY A 439 3.19 26.89 -3.09
C GLY A 439 4.38 26.23 -3.82
N LEU A 440 4.13 25.51 -4.92
CA LEU A 440 5.20 24.99 -5.77
C LEU A 440 5.98 26.13 -6.46
N ASN A 441 5.36 27.28 -6.76
CA ASN A 441 6.10 28.43 -7.29
C ASN A 441 7.15 28.91 -6.29
N ASP A 442 6.79 28.99 -5.01
CA ASP A 442 7.68 29.40 -3.93
C ASP A 442 8.75 28.34 -3.61
N LEU A 443 8.38 27.05 -3.66
CA LEU A 443 9.33 25.94 -3.46
C LEU A 443 10.43 25.95 -4.52
N PHE A 444 10.07 26.23 -5.77
CA PHE A 444 11.00 26.26 -6.90
C PHE A 444 11.63 27.63 -7.16
N ALA A 445 11.31 28.66 -6.36
CA ALA A 445 11.73 30.06 -6.51
C ALA A 445 13.25 30.27 -6.61
#